data_AF-A0A6N7FGV0-F1
#
_entry.id   AF-A0A6N7FGV0-F1
#
_cell.length_a   1.000
_cell.length_b   1.000
_cell.length_c   1.000
_cell.angle_alpha   90.00
_cell.angle_beta   90.00
_cell.angle_gamma   90.00
#
_symmetry.space_group_name_H-M   'P 1'
#
loop_
_entity.id
_entity.type
_entity.pdbx_description
1 polymer ?
#
loop_
_entity_poly.entity_id
_entity_poly.type
_entity_poly.pdbx_seq_one_letter_code
_entity_poly.pdbx_strand_id
1 'polypeptide(L)'
;MTGVFTPEDDRFHFDVMSDRWWETETAWFSFHDAPRRLGGWFYTLVRPNIGTVAGGAWVWDDKAWLPWDVPYSANYSAMPLPRDQDLDDIHLPTGVSIKVVEPCTSYELGYEDGDRLTAALRFDAVMPPQPLTAAGSTFGSAHHFDQIGRVHGHLVLHGERVEIDCLGMRDRTWGPRPEHRPRQAAYVTGAADPDQGFLAVTNTGGAGDPIAFGFLRRDGLTANLAEGHRRVERDREHGWVTRLTIEATDEHGRTLVAVGEPVSRMIINRHLFIDINTLVRWDLGGVEAWGEDQDMWPVHAFAERQRLVRR
;
A
#
# COMPACT_ATOMS: atom_id res chain seq x y z
N MET A 1 15.00 12.74 16.94
CA MET A 1 14.36 11.82 17.89
C MET A 1 13.80 10.69 17.05
N THR A 2 14.41 9.50 17.11
CA THR A 2 13.87 8.29 16.50
C THR A 2 12.51 8.03 17.17
N GLY A 3 11.41 8.34 16.47
CA GLY A 3 10.07 8.08 16.99
C GLY A 3 9.91 6.59 17.19
N VAL A 4 10.00 6.13 18.43
CA VAL A 4 9.67 4.75 18.78
C VAL A 4 8.16 4.69 18.79
N PHE A 5 7.58 4.00 17.79
CA PHE A 5 6.17 3.65 17.81
C PHE A 5 5.92 2.69 18.98
N THR A 6 4.75 2.83 19.57
CA THR A 6 4.32 2.22 20.81
C THR A 6 3.07 1.38 20.56
N PRO A 7 2.62 0.57 21.53
CA PRO A 7 1.35 -0.14 21.38
C PRO A 7 0.13 0.76 21.14
N GLU A 8 0.19 2.05 21.51
CA GLU A 8 -0.89 3.00 21.22
C GLU A 8 -1.04 3.30 19.73
N ASP A 9 0.04 3.19 18.95
CA ASP A 9 0.03 3.49 17.51
C ASP A 9 -0.72 2.42 16.68
N ASP A 10 -1.05 1.28 17.28
CA ASP A 10 -1.92 0.24 16.70
C ASP A 10 -3.40 0.42 17.06
N ARG A 11 -3.73 1.36 17.94
CA ARG A 11 -5.09 1.69 18.36
C ARG A 11 -5.65 2.83 17.51
N PHE A 12 -6.91 3.20 17.75
CA PHE A 12 -7.44 4.45 17.23
C PHE A 12 -6.92 5.65 17.99
N HIS A 13 -6.58 6.71 17.25
CA HIS A 13 -5.99 7.93 17.79
C HIS A 13 -7.04 8.97 18.16
N PHE A 14 -8.18 8.55 18.74
CA PHE A 14 -9.34 9.41 19.02
C PHE A 14 -8.97 10.67 19.82
N ASP A 15 -8.07 10.53 20.79
CA ASP A 15 -7.70 11.60 21.73
C ASP A 15 -6.85 12.71 21.11
N VAL A 16 -6.22 12.44 19.96
CA VAL A 16 -5.38 13.43 19.25
C VAL A 16 -6.02 13.95 17.97
N MET A 17 -7.25 13.51 17.65
CA MET A 17 -8.00 13.98 16.50
C MET A 17 -8.70 15.31 16.76
N SER A 18 -8.65 16.20 15.77
CA SER A 18 -9.42 17.44 15.77
C SER A 18 -10.87 17.22 15.28
N ASP A 19 -11.67 18.29 15.25
CA ASP A 19 -13.02 18.30 14.70
C ASP A 19 -13.06 18.42 13.16
N ARG A 20 -11.88 18.50 12.49
CA ARG A 20 -11.80 18.62 11.03
C ARG A 20 -12.38 17.38 10.35
N TRP A 21 -13.28 17.58 9.39
CA TRP A 21 -13.99 16.50 8.69
C TRP A 21 -13.10 15.39 8.09
N TRP A 22 -11.84 15.71 7.78
CA TRP A 22 -10.90 14.82 7.11
C TRP A 22 -9.79 14.28 8.02
N GLU A 23 -9.97 14.31 9.35
CA GLU A 23 -9.12 13.51 10.24
C GLU A 23 -9.29 12.03 9.88
N THR A 24 -8.22 11.44 9.36
CA THR A 24 -8.25 10.13 8.71
C THR A 24 -7.16 9.26 9.27
N GLU A 25 -7.51 8.02 9.59
CA GLU A 25 -6.59 6.96 9.97
C GLU A 25 -6.66 5.86 8.91
N THR A 26 -5.51 5.33 8.49
CA THR A 26 -5.44 4.22 7.56
C THR A 26 -4.62 3.08 8.13
N ALA A 27 -5.09 1.85 7.89
CA ALA A 27 -4.29 0.65 7.99
C ALA A 27 -4.38 -0.09 6.65
N TRP A 28 -3.22 -0.41 6.09
CA TRP A 28 -3.11 -1.09 4.81
C TRP A 28 -2.20 -2.30 4.95
N PHE A 29 -2.57 -3.40 4.31
CA PHE A 29 -1.76 -4.61 4.21
C PHE A 29 -1.82 -5.12 2.78
N SER A 30 -0.66 -5.32 2.16
CA SER A 30 -0.55 -6.01 0.87
C SER A 30 -0.13 -7.47 1.03
N PHE A 31 -0.56 -8.27 0.07
CA PHE A 31 -0.18 -9.67 -0.07
C PHE A 31 -0.22 -10.07 -1.54
N HIS A 32 0.42 -11.17 -1.88
CA HIS A 32 0.41 -11.70 -3.25
C HIS A 32 0.64 -13.21 -3.27
N ASP A 33 0.36 -13.82 -4.42
CA ASP A 33 0.83 -15.15 -4.79
C ASP A 33 1.49 -15.09 -6.17
N ALA A 34 2.83 -15.17 -6.18
CA ALA A 34 3.63 -14.97 -7.37
C ALA A 34 3.35 -16.00 -8.49
N PRO A 35 3.28 -17.33 -8.22
CA PRO A 35 2.89 -18.34 -9.20
C PRO A 35 1.54 -18.08 -9.88
N ARG A 36 0.52 -17.64 -9.14
CA ARG A 36 -0.79 -17.28 -9.71
C ARG A 36 -0.86 -15.87 -10.24
N ARG A 37 0.20 -15.07 -10.09
CA ARG A 37 0.26 -13.66 -10.49
C ARG A 37 -0.82 -12.82 -9.79
N LEU A 38 -1.18 -13.22 -8.57
CA LEU A 38 -2.24 -12.59 -7.78
C LEU A 38 -1.63 -11.50 -6.90
N GLY A 39 -2.23 -10.31 -6.92
CA GLY A 39 -2.03 -9.29 -5.88
C GLY A 39 -3.31 -9.08 -5.09
N GLY A 40 -3.19 -8.60 -3.86
CA GLY A 40 -4.36 -8.29 -3.06
C GLY A 40 -4.08 -7.43 -1.84
N TRP A 41 -5.11 -6.70 -1.42
CA TRP A 41 -5.06 -5.71 -0.34
C TRP A 41 -6.18 -5.91 0.66
N PHE A 42 -5.86 -5.62 1.92
CA PHE A 42 -6.82 -5.11 2.89
C PHE A 42 -6.52 -3.65 3.17
N TYR A 43 -7.55 -2.81 3.12
CA TYR A 43 -7.42 -1.38 3.38
C TYR A 43 -8.57 -0.89 4.23
N THR A 44 -8.25 -0.18 5.29
CA THR A 44 -9.23 0.50 6.13
C THR A 44 -8.91 1.99 6.14
N LEU A 45 -9.93 2.81 5.92
CA LEU A 45 -9.86 4.26 6.04
C LEU A 45 -10.91 4.69 7.03
N VAL A 46 -10.48 5.08 8.22
CA VAL A 46 -11.36 5.44 9.33
C VAL A 46 -11.34 6.94 9.51
N ARG A 47 -12.50 7.53 9.75
CA ARG A 47 -12.67 8.91 10.20
C ARG A 47 -13.37 8.91 11.55
N PRO A 48 -12.61 8.75 12.63
CA PRO A 48 -13.15 8.63 13.98
C PRO A 48 -14.11 9.73 14.43
N ASN A 49 -13.73 10.96 14.10
CA ASN A 49 -14.42 12.18 14.53
C ASN A 49 -15.83 12.28 13.95
N ILE A 50 -16.06 11.74 12.75
CA ILE A 50 -17.39 11.67 12.12
C ILE A 50 -17.98 10.26 12.13
N GLY A 51 -17.26 9.27 12.67
CA GLY A 51 -17.74 7.92 12.92
C GLY A 51 -17.95 7.08 11.66
N THR A 52 -17.08 7.24 10.66
CA THR A 52 -17.17 6.46 9.42
C THR A 52 -15.94 5.60 9.17
N VAL A 53 -16.15 4.48 8.49
CA VAL A 53 -15.09 3.64 7.92
C VAL A 53 -15.38 3.36 6.45
N ALA A 54 -14.33 3.43 5.64
CA ALA A 54 -14.31 3.13 4.21
C ALA A 54 -13.18 2.11 3.93
N GLY A 55 -13.07 1.67 2.67
CA GLY A 55 -12.10 0.68 2.25
C GLY A 55 -12.74 -0.69 2.01
N GLY A 56 -11.99 -1.77 2.20
CA GLY A 56 -12.43 -3.13 1.88
C GLY A 56 -11.27 -4.03 1.48
N ALA A 57 -11.55 -4.93 0.54
CA ALA A 57 -10.58 -5.89 0.02
C ALA A 57 -10.59 -5.95 -1.51
N TRP A 58 -9.43 -6.23 -2.08
CA TRP A 58 -9.23 -6.40 -3.51
C TRP A 58 -8.33 -7.60 -3.75
N VAL A 59 -8.64 -8.39 -4.78
CA VAL A 59 -7.79 -9.47 -5.28
C VAL A 59 -7.83 -9.42 -6.80
N TRP A 60 -6.66 -9.25 -7.41
CA TRP A 60 -6.51 -9.13 -8.86
C TRP A 60 -5.49 -10.11 -9.42
N ASP A 61 -5.68 -10.51 -10.67
CA ASP A 61 -4.77 -11.38 -11.43
C ASP A 61 -4.30 -10.69 -12.73
N ASP A 62 -3.59 -11.43 -13.58
CA ASP A 62 -3.07 -10.93 -14.86
C ASP A 62 -4.10 -10.91 -16.00
N LYS A 63 -5.36 -11.26 -15.74
CA LYS A 63 -6.39 -11.44 -16.77
C LYS A 63 -7.31 -10.23 -16.91
N ALA A 64 -7.45 -9.43 -15.86
CA ALA A 64 -8.31 -8.25 -15.81
C ALA A 64 -7.72 -7.14 -14.95
N TRP A 65 -8.17 -5.91 -15.17
CA TRP A 65 -7.68 -4.73 -14.43
C TRP A 65 -8.78 -3.74 -14.02
N LEU A 66 -10.03 -4.01 -14.41
CA LEU A 66 -11.17 -3.16 -14.04
C LEU A 66 -11.84 -3.74 -12.79
N PRO A 67 -12.35 -2.89 -11.86
CA PRO A 67 -12.96 -3.36 -10.62
C PRO A 67 -14.06 -4.41 -10.77
N TRP A 68 -14.78 -4.39 -11.89
CA TRP A 68 -15.89 -5.32 -12.17
C TRP A 68 -15.45 -6.58 -12.92
N ASP A 69 -14.19 -6.66 -13.37
CA ASP A 69 -13.65 -7.79 -14.14
C ASP A 69 -12.60 -8.59 -13.35
N VAL A 70 -11.98 -8.00 -12.32
CA VAL A 70 -11.01 -8.69 -11.45
C VAL A 70 -11.70 -9.79 -10.61
N PRO A 71 -10.95 -10.80 -10.14
CA PRO A 71 -11.50 -11.87 -9.31
C PRO A 71 -12.29 -11.39 -8.08
N TYR A 72 -11.84 -10.32 -7.40
CA TYR A 72 -12.59 -9.73 -6.30
C TYR A 72 -12.30 -8.24 -6.11
N SER A 73 -13.36 -7.45 -5.87
CA SER A 73 -13.25 -6.03 -5.54
C SER A 73 -14.41 -5.56 -4.68
N ALA A 74 -14.13 -5.15 -3.45
CA ALA A 74 -15.06 -4.45 -2.58
C ALA A 74 -14.44 -3.14 -2.08
N ASN A 75 -15.10 -2.02 -2.40
CA ASN A 75 -14.65 -0.67 -2.06
C ASN A 75 -15.82 0.14 -1.47
N TYR A 76 -15.96 0.08 -0.15
CA TYR A 76 -17.02 0.79 0.57
C TYR A 76 -16.62 2.25 0.79
N SER A 77 -17.55 3.18 0.53
CA SER A 77 -17.27 4.62 0.63
C SER A 77 -17.53 5.20 2.02
N ALA A 78 -18.50 4.68 2.75
CA ALA A 78 -18.84 5.11 4.11
C ALA A 78 -19.76 4.10 4.79
N MET A 79 -19.25 3.43 5.81
CA MET A 79 -19.97 2.53 6.71
C MET A 79 -19.86 3.08 8.15
N PRO A 80 -20.78 2.74 9.05
CA PRO A 80 -20.70 3.19 10.45
C PRO A 80 -19.48 2.57 11.15
N LEU A 81 -18.66 3.39 11.80
CA LEU A 81 -17.55 2.91 12.63
C LEU A 81 -18.09 2.29 13.94
N PRO A 82 -17.77 1.02 14.26
CA PRO A 82 -18.08 0.45 15.58
C PRO A 82 -17.47 1.29 16.70
N ARG A 83 -18.23 1.55 17.76
CA ARG A 83 -17.81 2.40 18.90
C ARG A 83 -17.46 1.61 20.15
N ASP A 84 -17.73 0.32 20.13
CA ASP A 84 -17.48 -0.65 21.21
C ASP A 84 -16.22 -1.50 20.96
N GLN A 85 -15.46 -1.20 19.90
CA GLN A 85 -14.24 -1.87 19.48
C GLN A 85 -13.13 -0.83 19.23
N ASP A 86 -11.89 -1.29 19.19
CA ASP A 86 -10.70 -0.47 18.92
C ASP A 86 -9.84 -1.16 17.87
N LEU A 87 -8.98 -0.43 17.16
CA LEU A 87 -8.27 -0.93 15.97
C LEU A 87 -7.35 -2.12 16.26
N ASP A 88 -6.93 -2.29 17.51
CA ASP A 88 -6.09 -3.41 17.93
C ASP A 88 -6.84 -4.75 18.06
N ASP A 89 -8.18 -4.75 18.09
CA ASP A 89 -9.04 -5.93 17.97
C ASP A 89 -10.42 -5.50 17.44
N ILE A 90 -10.60 -5.54 16.11
CA ILE A 90 -11.79 -5.00 15.43
C ILE A 90 -12.30 -5.88 14.30
N HIS A 91 -13.62 -5.93 14.17
CA HIS A 91 -14.37 -6.41 13.01
C HIS A 91 -15.13 -5.24 12.39
N LEU A 92 -14.76 -4.89 11.16
CA LEU A 92 -15.34 -3.75 10.45
C LEU A 92 -16.51 -4.20 9.56
N PRO A 93 -17.53 -3.34 9.38
CA PRO A 93 -18.64 -3.61 8.46
C PRO A 93 -18.22 -3.63 6.97
N THR A 94 -16.96 -3.32 6.65
CA THR A 94 -16.38 -3.48 5.31
C THR A 94 -15.92 -4.92 5.02
N GLY A 95 -16.05 -5.82 6.00
CA GLY A 95 -15.61 -7.22 5.96
C GLY A 95 -14.23 -7.45 6.55
N VAL A 96 -13.39 -6.41 6.68
CA VAL A 96 -12.03 -6.51 7.22
C VAL A 96 -12.06 -6.70 8.74
N SER A 97 -11.25 -7.62 9.26
CA SER A 97 -10.91 -7.68 10.69
C SER A 97 -9.40 -7.58 10.91
N ILE A 98 -9.02 -6.95 12.03
CA ILE A 98 -7.63 -6.77 12.45
C ILE A 98 -7.54 -7.11 13.92
N LYS A 99 -6.55 -7.91 14.29
CA LYS A 99 -6.21 -8.16 15.68
C LYS A 99 -4.70 -8.13 15.87
N VAL A 100 -4.25 -7.28 16.78
CA VAL A 100 -2.85 -7.18 17.18
C VAL A 100 -2.51 -8.37 18.08
N VAL A 101 -1.57 -9.19 17.62
CA VAL A 101 -1.01 -10.32 18.39
C VAL A 101 0.20 -9.85 19.20
N GLU A 102 1.06 -9.07 18.55
CA GLU A 102 2.21 -8.42 19.17
C GLU A 102 2.28 -6.98 18.64
N PRO A 103 2.24 -5.95 19.51
CA PRO A 103 2.24 -4.57 19.08
C PRO A 103 3.38 -4.23 18.13
N CYS A 104 3.07 -3.47 17.09
CA CYS A 104 4.00 -3.03 16.06
C CYS A 104 4.72 -4.18 15.33
N THR A 105 4.25 -5.43 15.47
CA THR A 105 5.00 -6.61 15.02
C THR A 105 4.12 -7.65 14.34
N SER A 106 3.02 -8.08 14.96
CA SER A 106 2.25 -9.23 14.49
C SER A 106 0.74 -9.00 14.54
N TYR A 107 0.04 -9.36 13.45
CA TYR A 107 -1.38 -9.09 13.26
C TYR A 107 -2.08 -10.30 12.64
N GLU A 108 -3.19 -10.72 13.24
CA GLU A 108 -4.18 -11.55 12.57
C GLU A 108 -5.07 -10.65 11.70
N LEU A 109 -5.24 -11.03 10.44
CA LEU A 109 -5.98 -10.28 9.43
C LEU A 109 -7.08 -11.19 8.86
N GLY A 110 -8.32 -10.72 8.93
CA GLY A 110 -9.46 -11.43 8.39
C GLY A 110 -10.20 -10.63 7.33
N TYR A 111 -10.92 -11.36 6.49
CA TYR A 111 -11.92 -10.79 5.60
C TYR A 111 -13.12 -11.72 5.49
N GLU A 112 -14.34 -11.18 5.55
CA GLU A 112 -15.57 -11.95 5.34
C GLU A 112 -16.52 -11.22 4.37
N ASP A 113 -16.86 -11.92 3.29
CA ASP A 113 -17.92 -11.54 2.35
C ASP A 113 -18.65 -12.78 1.79
N GLY A 114 -19.25 -13.54 2.71
CA GLY A 114 -20.06 -14.71 2.38
C GLY A 114 -19.28 -15.77 1.59
N ASP A 115 -19.85 -16.23 0.48
CA ASP A 115 -19.25 -17.22 -0.42
C ASP A 115 -18.30 -16.60 -1.47
N ARG A 116 -18.20 -15.28 -1.54
CA ARG A 116 -17.42 -14.56 -2.56
C ARG A 116 -15.94 -14.50 -2.19
N LEU A 117 -15.64 -14.10 -0.95
CA LEU A 117 -14.29 -14.06 -0.40
C LEU A 117 -14.32 -14.23 1.11
N THR A 118 -13.51 -15.16 1.61
CA THR A 118 -13.07 -15.16 3.01
C THR A 118 -11.55 -15.22 3.09
N ALA A 119 -10.96 -14.62 4.11
CA ALA A 119 -9.52 -14.64 4.32
C ALA A 119 -9.17 -14.85 5.80
N ALA A 120 -8.13 -15.62 6.03
CA ALA A 120 -7.46 -15.76 7.32
C ALA A 120 -5.96 -15.70 7.06
N LEU A 121 -5.40 -14.51 7.25
CA LEU A 121 -3.99 -14.21 7.06
C LEU A 121 -3.36 -13.77 8.37
N ARG A 122 -2.03 -13.87 8.45
CA ARG A 122 -1.22 -13.30 9.50
C ARG A 122 -0.09 -12.50 8.87
N PHE A 123 0.11 -11.27 9.34
CA PHE A 123 1.27 -10.44 9.03
C PHE A 123 2.23 -10.47 10.21
N ASP A 124 3.48 -10.87 9.97
CA ASP A 124 4.57 -10.76 10.95
C ASP A 124 5.67 -9.86 10.37
N ALA A 125 5.90 -8.71 10.98
CA ALA A 125 6.91 -7.74 10.58
C ALA A 125 8.31 -8.36 10.65
N VAL A 126 9.13 -8.09 9.64
CA VAL A 126 10.56 -8.48 9.61
C VAL A 126 11.48 -7.31 9.95
N MET A 127 10.90 -6.15 10.26
CA MET A 127 11.60 -4.94 10.63
C MET A 127 10.75 -4.11 11.62
N PRO A 128 11.41 -3.29 12.46
CA PRO A 128 10.70 -2.27 13.22
C PRO A 128 9.93 -1.32 12.30
N PRO A 129 8.86 -0.67 12.80
CA PRO A 129 8.20 0.43 12.10
C PRO A 129 9.19 1.49 11.63
N GLN A 130 9.21 1.77 10.32
CA GLN A 130 10.05 2.81 9.76
C GLN A 130 9.24 4.11 9.62
N PRO A 131 9.55 5.16 10.39
CA PRO A 131 8.83 6.42 10.30
C PRO A 131 9.08 7.10 8.95
N LEU A 132 8.00 7.52 8.28
CA LEU A 132 8.06 8.28 7.03
C LEU A 132 7.72 9.75 7.29
N THR A 133 8.55 10.40 8.09
CA THR A 133 8.39 11.80 8.50
C THR A 133 9.25 12.72 7.62
N ALA A 134 8.97 12.80 6.32
CA ALA A 134 9.69 13.71 5.43
C ALA A 134 9.01 15.08 5.34
N ALA A 135 9.77 16.15 5.58
CA ALA A 135 9.35 17.50 5.23
C ALA A 135 9.08 17.57 3.72
N GLY A 136 7.83 17.83 3.32
CA GLY A 136 7.43 17.84 1.91
C GLY A 136 6.76 16.55 1.41
N SER A 137 6.48 15.59 2.30
CA SER A 137 5.67 14.40 1.99
C SER A 137 4.33 14.77 1.35
N THR A 138 3.89 13.98 0.37
CA THR A 138 2.52 14.05 -0.20
C THR A 138 1.45 13.82 0.88
N PHE A 139 1.80 13.13 1.97
CA PHE A 139 0.94 12.91 3.13
C PHE A 139 1.00 14.03 4.18
N GLY A 140 1.78 15.09 3.94
CA GLY A 140 1.78 16.31 4.77
C GLY A 140 2.34 16.09 6.18
N SER A 141 1.59 16.55 7.19
CA SER A 141 1.92 16.45 8.61
C SER A 141 1.37 15.19 9.29
N ALA A 142 0.93 14.21 8.51
CA ALA A 142 0.43 12.96 9.06
C ALA A 142 1.57 12.16 9.71
N HIS A 143 1.27 11.48 10.80
CA HIS A 143 2.16 10.46 11.35
C HIS A 143 2.01 9.20 10.51
N HIS A 144 3.12 8.61 10.08
CA HIS A 144 3.13 7.58 9.06
C HIS A 144 4.32 6.66 9.29
N PHE A 145 4.08 5.36 9.24
CA PHE A 145 5.14 4.38 9.19
C PHE A 145 4.80 3.17 8.35
N ASP A 146 5.87 2.50 7.91
CA ASP A 146 5.79 1.32 7.07
C ASP A 146 6.62 0.18 7.62
N GLN A 147 6.17 -1.04 7.28
CA GLN A 147 6.85 -2.28 7.64
C GLN A 147 6.77 -3.28 6.51
N ILE A 148 7.91 -3.87 6.18
CA ILE A 148 7.94 -5.14 5.46
C ILE A 148 7.59 -6.24 6.47
N GLY A 149 6.77 -7.19 6.06
CA GLY A 149 6.44 -8.36 6.87
C GLY A 149 6.08 -9.57 6.04
N ARG A 150 6.21 -10.75 6.65
CA ARG A 150 5.73 -11.99 6.06
C ARG A 150 4.22 -12.06 6.22
N VAL A 151 3.50 -12.19 5.11
CA VAL A 151 2.07 -12.46 5.10
C VAL A 151 1.87 -13.92 4.75
N HIS A 152 1.18 -14.66 5.62
CA HIS A 152 0.92 -16.08 5.40
C HIS A 152 -0.47 -16.49 5.87
N GLY A 153 -1.01 -17.55 5.29
CA GLY A 153 -2.36 -18.05 5.58
C GLY A 153 -3.06 -18.43 4.29
N HIS A 154 -4.37 -18.17 4.22
CA HIS A 154 -5.12 -18.50 3.02
C HIS A 154 -6.31 -17.57 2.76
N LEU A 155 -6.71 -17.55 1.50
CA LEU A 155 -7.98 -17.03 1.02
C LEU A 155 -8.88 -18.21 0.61
N VAL A 156 -10.19 -18.02 0.67
CA VAL A 156 -11.16 -18.80 -0.09
C VAL A 156 -11.88 -17.84 -1.02
N LEU A 157 -11.56 -17.90 -2.31
CA LEU A 157 -12.06 -17.02 -3.36
C LEU A 157 -12.99 -17.81 -4.27
N HIS A 158 -14.28 -17.48 -4.29
CA HIS A 158 -15.31 -18.23 -5.03
C HIS A 158 -15.28 -19.75 -4.76
N GLY A 159 -15.01 -20.13 -3.51
CA GLY A 159 -14.88 -21.52 -3.08
C GLY A 159 -13.51 -22.17 -3.36
N GLU A 160 -12.60 -21.51 -4.07
CA GLU A 160 -11.23 -21.99 -4.28
C GLU A 160 -10.30 -21.50 -3.17
N ARG A 161 -9.57 -22.43 -2.53
CA ARG A 161 -8.56 -22.10 -1.53
C ARG A 161 -7.25 -21.69 -2.21
N VAL A 162 -6.74 -20.52 -1.85
CA VAL A 162 -5.44 -19.99 -2.29
C VAL A 162 -4.55 -19.81 -1.06
N GLU A 163 -3.45 -20.54 -1.00
CA GLU A 163 -2.42 -20.32 0.03
C GLU A 163 -1.66 -19.03 -0.27
N ILE A 164 -1.40 -18.25 0.78
CA ILE A 164 -0.60 -17.04 0.72
C ILE A 164 0.63 -17.29 1.60
N ASP A 165 1.81 -17.01 1.05
CA ASP A 165 3.09 -16.97 1.77
C ASP A 165 4.04 -16.07 1.00
N CYS A 166 4.11 -14.80 1.40
CA CYS A 166 4.87 -13.78 0.70
C CYS A 166 5.45 -12.74 1.66
N LEU A 167 6.34 -11.89 1.15
CA LEU A 167 6.66 -10.63 1.81
C LEU A 167 5.72 -9.54 1.28
N GLY A 168 4.98 -8.90 2.19
CA GLY A 168 4.09 -7.79 1.92
C GLY A 168 4.53 -6.52 2.63
N MET A 169 3.77 -5.45 2.42
CA MET A 169 3.97 -4.17 3.09
C MET A 169 2.75 -3.84 3.95
N ARG A 170 3.01 -3.23 5.09
CA ARG A 170 2.02 -2.59 5.94
C ARG A 170 2.27 -1.09 6.01
N ASP A 171 1.23 -0.28 5.84
CA ASP A 171 1.21 1.16 6.18
C ASP A 171 0.26 1.39 7.35
N ARG A 172 0.69 2.25 8.27
CA ARG A 172 -0.18 2.92 9.24
C ARG A 172 0.02 4.42 9.14
N THR A 173 -1.07 5.14 8.87
CA THR A 173 -1.06 6.60 8.86
C THR A 173 -2.22 7.18 9.67
N TRP A 174 -2.02 8.31 10.35
CA TRP A 174 -3.08 9.10 10.94
C TRP A 174 -2.83 10.61 10.81
N GLY A 175 -3.91 11.35 10.57
CA GLY A 175 -3.91 12.81 10.50
C GLY A 175 -4.81 13.35 9.40
N PRO A 176 -4.77 14.67 9.14
CA PRO A 176 -5.68 15.31 8.22
C PRO A 176 -5.36 14.93 6.76
N ARG A 177 -6.31 14.29 6.06
CA ARG A 177 -6.21 13.92 4.63
C ARG A 177 -7.37 14.52 3.79
N PRO A 178 -7.28 15.79 3.36
CA PRO A 178 -8.32 16.42 2.56
C PRO A 178 -8.39 15.83 1.15
N GLU A 179 -9.57 15.35 0.74
CA GLU A 179 -9.77 14.70 -0.56
C GLU A 179 -9.63 15.66 -1.76
N HIS A 180 -9.82 16.95 -1.55
CA HIS A 180 -9.89 17.97 -2.62
C HIS A 180 -8.52 18.45 -3.13
N ARG A 181 -7.40 17.89 -2.65
CA ARG A 181 -6.04 18.28 -3.05
C ARG A 181 -5.21 17.10 -3.56
N PRO A 182 -5.70 16.33 -4.55
CA PRO A 182 -4.98 15.17 -5.02
C PRO A 182 -3.66 15.58 -5.69
N ARG A 183 -2.60 14.81 -5.46
CA ARG A 183 -1.30 14.97 -6.13
C ARG A 183 -0.93 13.68 -6.82
N GLN A 184 -0.44 13.78 -8.05
CA GLN A 184 0.12 12.62 -8.72
C GLN A 184 1.41 12.20 -8.03
N ALA A 185 1.53 10.89 -7.75
CA ALA A 185 2.67 10.30 -7.07
C ALA A 185 2.66 8.79 -7.31
N ALA A 186 3.71 8.11 -6.87
CA ALA A 186 3.70 6.65 -6.79
C ALA A 186 4.19 6.15 -5.43
N TYR A 187 3.64 5.02 -5.01
CA TYR A 187 4.03 4.28 -3.81
C TYR A 187 4.60 2.93 -4.23
N VAL A 188 5.91 2.74 -4.12
CA VAL A 188 6.59 1.60 -4.75
C VAL A 188 7.33 0.77 -3.73
N THR A 189 7.00 -0.52 -3.66
CA THR A 189 7.53 -1.44 -2.66
C THR A 189 8.17 -2.65 -3.33
N GLY A 190 9.16 -3.25 -2.66
CA GLY A 190 9.76 -4.50 -3.08
C GLY A 190 10.55 -5.15 -1.96
N ALA A 191 10.47 -6.47 -1.84
CA ALA A 191 11.25 -7.24 -0.89
C ALA A 191 11.70 -8.57 -1.53
N ALA A 192 12.97 -8.91 -1.36
CA ALA A 192 13.53 -10.20 -1.76
C ALA A 192 13.44 -11.22 -0.62
N ASP A 193 13.80 -10.77 0.58
CA ASP A 193 13.88 -11.57 1.78
C ASP A 193 13.69 -10.67 3.03
N PRO A 194 13.65 -11.24 4.26
CA PRO A 194 13.48 -10.46 5.49
C PRO A 194 14.50 -9.33 5.73
N ASP A 195 15.65 -9.36 5.07
CA ASP A 195 16.78 -8.45 5.25
C ASP A 195 17.04 -7.55 4.04
N GLN A 196 16.30 -7.72 2.94
CA GLN A 196 16.46 -6.98 1.70
C GLN A 196 15.12 -6.52 1.12
N GLY A 197 14.92 -5.20 1.05
CA GLY A 197 13.74 -4.60 0.46
C GLY A 197 13.77 -3.09 0.48
N PHE A 198 12.75 -2.46 -0.07
CA PHE A 198 12.66 -1.01 -0.15
C PHE A 198 11.20 -0.53 -0.17
N LEU A 199 11.07 0.75 0.15
CA LEU A 199 9.93 1.58 -0.18
C LEU A 199 10.47 2.85 -0.85
N ALA A 200 9.88 3.26 -1.95
CA ALA A 200 10.14 4.54 -2.60
C ALA A 200 8.82 5.22 -2.95
N VAL A 201 8.57 6.36 -2.33
CA VAL A 201 7.47 7.26 -2.70
C VAL A 201 8.01 8.33 -3.61
N THR A 202 7.42 8.50 -4.79
CA THR A 202 7.92 9.43 -5.80
C THR A 202 6.90 10.49 -6.16
N ASN A 203 7.37 11.71 -6.41
CA ASN A 203 6.56 12.76 -7.03
C ASN A 203 6.72 12.69 -8.55
N THR A 204 5.69 13.08 -9.30
CA THR A 204 5.78 13.10 -10.76
C THR A 204 6.72 14.21 -11.23
N GLY A 205 7.70 13.87 -12.08
CA GLY A 205 8.72 14.80 -12.58
C GLY A 205 8.99 14.66 -14.07
N GLY A 206 9.49 15.74 -14.71
CA GLY A 206 9.61 15.80 -16.18
C GLY A 206 10.59 14.79 -16.79
N ALA A 207 11.83 14.69 -16.26
CA ALA A 207 12.87 13.79 -16.78
C ALA A 207 12.92 12.42 -16.05
N GLY A 208 12.01 12.21 -15.10
CA GLY A 208 11.98 11.11 -14.15
C GLY A 208 11.26 11.57 -12.87
N ASP A 209 10.72 10.62 -12.12
CA ASP A 209 9.96 10.88 -10.90
C ASP A 209 10.93 10.92 -9.71
N PRO A 210 11.24 12.10 -9.13
CA PRO A 210 12.14 12.17 -7.98
C PRO A 210 11.54 11.43 -6.78
N ILE A 211 12.41 10.72 -6.05
CA ILE A 211 12.04 10.11 -4.76
C ILE A 211 11.83 11.23 -3.74
N ALA A 212 10.63 11.25 -3.15
CA ALA A 212 10.25 12.20 -2.12
C ALA A 212 10.67 11.70 -0.74
N PHE A 213 10.48 10.40 -0.47
CA PHE A 213 10.87 9.71 0.76
C PHE A 213 10.71 8.20 0.59
N GLY A 214 11.18 7.44 1.56
CA GLY A 214 11.13 5.99 1.58
C GLY A 214 12.33 5.43 2.34
N PHE A 215 12.57 4.14 2.23
CA PHE A 215 13.70 3.48 2.88
C PHE A 215 14.31 2.38 2.02
N LEU A 216 15.58 2.09 2.29
CA LEU A 216 16.29 0.89 1.84
C LEU A 216 16.59 0.01 3.06
N ARG A 217 16.16 -1.24 2.98
CA ARG A 217 16.57 -2.32 3.87
C ARG A 217 17.57 -3.21 3.13
N ARG A 218 18.77 -3.37 3.71
CA ARG A 218 19.84 -4.22 3.21
C ARG A 218 20.64 -4.78 4.37
N ASP A 219 20.91 -6.08 4.33
CA ASP A 219 21.66 -6.82 5.36
C ASP A 219 21.07 -6.59 6.77
N GLY A 220 19.75 -6.54 6.84
CA GLY A 220 19.02 -6.36 8.09
C GLY A 220 18.99 -4.91 8.61
N LEU A 221 19.62 -3.97 7.91
CA LEU A 221 19.66 -2.55 8.28
C LEU A 221 18.76 -1.70 7.38
N THR A 222 17.80 -1.01 7.99
CA THR A 222 16.89 -0.07 7.33
C THR A 222 17.40 1.37 7.50
N ALA A 223 17.45 2.14 6.41
CA ALA A 223 17.76 3.58 6.42
C ALA A 223 16.91 4.32 5.39
N ASN A 224 16.66 5.63 5.62
CA ASN A 224 15.84 6.41 4.70
C ASN A 224 16.56 6.63 3.37
N LEU A 225 15.79 6.71 2.29
CA LEU A 225 16.30 7.17 1.01
C LEU A 225 16.58 8.68 1.07
N ALA A 226 17.79 9.08 0.70
CA ALA A 226 18.23 10.48 0.72
C ALA A 226 17.96 11.18 -0.62
N GLU A 227 18.20 10.46 -1.73
CA GLU A 227 17.97 10.96 -3.08
C GLU A 227 17.77 9.81 -4.06
N GLY A 228 17.16 10.10 -5.21
CA GLY A 228 16.99 9.12 -6.28
C GLY A 228 15.84 9.46 -7.21
N HIS A 229 15.62 8.57 -8.17
CA HIS A 229 14.57 8.72 -9.16
C HIS A 229 13.96 7.38 -9.57
N ARG A 230 12.67 7.42 -9.90
CA ARG A 230 11.94 6.36 -10.59
C ARG A 230 11.78 6.74 -12.05
N ARG A 231 12.09 5.83 -12.95
CA ARG A 231 11.77 5.90 -14.39
C ARG A 231 10.69 4.89 -14.71
N VAL A 232 9.75 5.31 -15.54
CA VAL A 232 8.61 4.51 -15.94
C VAL A 232 8.57 4.45 -17.46
N GLU A 233 8.63 3.24 -18.01
CA GLU A 233 8.30 2.99 -19.41
C GLU A 233 6.83 2.60 -19.50
N ARG A 234 6.16 3.10 -20.54
CA ARG A 234 4.73 2.82 -20.74
C ARG A 234 4.45 2.33 -22.14
N ASP A 235 3.53 1.37 -22.23
CA ASP A 235 2.96 0.90 -23.48
C ASP A 235 2.36 2.09 -24.25
N ARG A 236 2.58 2.14 -25.56
CA ARG A 236 2.15 3.29 -26.39
C ARG A 236 0.65 3.30 -26.65
N GLU A 237 0.02 2.13 -26.70
CA GLU A 237 -1.38 1.98 -27.08
C GLU A 237 -2.31 2.21 -25.90
N HIS A 238 -2.02 1.55 -24.77
CA HIS A 238 -2.87 1.56 -23.59
C HIS A 238 -2.31 2.44 -22.48
N GLY A 239 -1.02 2.78 -22.55
CA GLY A 239 -0.38 3.61 -21.54
C GLY A 239 -0.08 2.88 -20.24
N TRP A 240 -0.13 1.55 -20.20
CA TRP A 240 0.23 0.78 -19.02
C TRP A 240 1.71 0.89 -18.71
N VAL A 241 2.09 0.85 -17.44
CA VAL A 241 3.49 0.66 -17.06
C VAL A 241 3.95 -0.70 -17.60
N THR A 242 5.06 -0.70 -18.32
CA THR A 242 5.69 -1.91 -18.89
C THR A 242 7.05 -2.19 -18.26
N ARG A 243 7.70 -1.17 -17.70
CA ARG A 243 8.95 -1.32 -16.96
C ARG A 243 9.13 -0.18 -15.97
N LEU A 244 9.71 -0.52 -14.84
CA LEU A 244 10.08 0.42 -13.78
C LEU A 244 11.58 0.33 -13.52
N THR A 245 12.23 1.45 -13.27
CA THR A 245 13.62 1.48 -12.78
C THR A 245 13.70 2.46 -11.62
N ILE A 246 14.23 2.00 -10.49
CA ILE A 246 14.54 2.84 -9.32
C ILE A 246 16.04 2.87 -9.15
N GLU A 247 16.60 4.08 -9.11
CA GLU A 247 17.99 4.34 -8.79
C GLU A 247 18.02 5.36 -7.64
N ALA A 248 18.54 4.96 -6.48
CA ALA A 248 18.54 5.79 -5.28
C ALA A 248 19.77 5.55 -4.41
N THR A 249 20.01 6.48 -3.48
CA THR A 249 21.02 6.36 -2.43
C THR A 249 20.37 6.64 -1.08
N ASP A 250 20.68 5.84 -0.06
CA ASP A 250 20.19 6.06 1.29
C ASP A 250 21.10 6.99 2.12
N GLU A 251 20.67 7.34 3.34
CA GLU A 251 21.42 8.20 4.27
C GLU A 251 22.80 7.63 4.70
N HIS A 252 23.07 6.36 4.41
CA HIS A 252 24.36 5.70 4.66
C HIS A 252 25.22 5.57 3.39
N GLY A 253 24.78 6.14 2.26
CA GLY A 253 25.49 6.07 0.99
C GLY A 253 25.35 4.73 0.26
N ARG A 254 24.42 3.85 0.67
CA ARG A 254 24.16 2.57 0.01
C ARG A 254 23.26 2.80 -1.20
N THR A 255 23.64 2.20 -2.33
CA THR A 255 22.88 2.33 -3.58
C THR A 255 21.74 1.31 -3.65
N LEU A 256 20.53 1.78 -3.99
CA LEU A 256 19.40 0.99 -4.45
C LEU A 256 19.36 1.03 -5.98
N VAL A 257 19.36 -0.14 -6.62
CA VAL A 257 19.03 -0.31 -8.03
C VAL A 257 17.99 -1.42 -8.12
N ALA A 258 16.79 -1.09 -8.60
CA ALA A 258 15.72 -2.05 -8.79
C ALA A 258 15.09 -1.89 -10.18
N VAL A 259 14.95 -3.00 -10.90
CA VAL A 259 14.29 -3.04 -12.21
C VAL A 259 13.04 -3.90 -12.12
N GLY A 260 11.88 -3.31 -12.38
CA GLY A 260 10.58 -3.94 -12.18
C GLY A 260 9.90 -4.31 -13.49
N GLU A 261 9.35 -5.52 -13.52
CA GLU A 261 8.49 -6.06 -14.56
C GLU A 261 7.05 -6.21 -13.99
N PRO A 262 6.09 -5.40 -14.47
CA PRO A 262 4.67 -5.52 -14.13
C PRO A 262 4.10 -6.91 -14.47
N VAL A 263 3.52 -7.59 -13.47
CA VAL A 263 3.02 -8.96 -13.59
C VAL A 263 1.51 -9.01 -13.72
N SER A 264 0.79 -8.24 -12.91
CA SER A 264 -0.68 -8.10 -12.91
C SER A 264 -1.06 -6.72 -12.38
N ARG A 265 -2.31 -6.27 -12.60
CA ARG A 265 -2.72 -4.94 -12.15
C ARG A 265 -4.22 -4.79 -11.96
N MET A 266 -4.61 -3.81 -11.15
CA MET A 266 -5.98 -3.35 -11.00
C MET A 266 -6.05 -1.82 -10.91
N ILE A 267 -7.11 -1.24 -11.49
CA ILE A 267 -7.50 0.14 -11.22
C ILE A 267 -8.40 0.17 -9.98
N ILE A 268 -8.01 0.95 -8.97
CA ILE A 268 -8.85 1.28 -7.82
C ILE A 268 -9.20 2.78 -7.91
N ASN A 269 -10.48 3.09 -7.94
CA ASN A 269 -10.96 4.47 -7.86
C ASN A 269 -11.28 4.81 -6.39
N ARG A 270 -10.58 5.79 -5.82
CA ARG A 270 -10.83 6.27 -4.45
C ARG A 270 -11.02 7.78 -4.47
N HIS A 271 -12.19 8.25 -4.04
CA HIS A 271 -12.51 9.67 -3.93
C HIS A 271 -12.27 10.43 -5.27
N LEU A 272 -11.21 11.24 -5.34
CA LEU A 272 -10.78 11.99 -6.52
C LEU A 272 -9.46 11.47 -7.12
N PHE A 273 -9.12 10.21 -6.81
CA PHE A 273 -7.93 9.51 -7.28
C PHE A 273 -8.26 8.25 -8.08
N ILE A 274 -7.44 8.03 -9.11
CA ILE A 274 -7.24 6.73 -9.76
C ILE A 274 -5.92 6.19 -9.25
N ASP A 275 -5.93 4.97 -8.73
CA ASP A 275 -4.75 4.24 -8.32
C ASP A 275 -4.61 2.99 -9.17
N ILE A 276 -3.49 2.85 -9.88
CA ILE A 276 -3.22 1.66 -10.70
C ILE A 276 -2.24 0.81 -9.91
N ASN A 277 -2.77 -0.22 -9.26
CA ASN A 277 -2.04 -1.09 -8.37
C ASN A 277 -1.54 -2.28 -9.13
N THR A 278 -0.22 -2.38 -9.22
CA THR A 278 0.46 -3.36 -10.06
C THR A 278 1.31 -4.25 -9.17
N LEU A 279 1.12 -5.56 -9.27
CA LEU A 279 2.09 -6.52 -8.73
C LEU A 279 3.33 -6.49 -9.64
N VAL A 280 4.50 -6.32 -9.05
CA VAL A 280 5.77 -6.17 -9.78
C VAL A 280 6.74 -7.24 -9.31
N ARG A 281 7.35 -7.92 -10.28
CA ARG A 281 8.55 -8.71 -10.06
C ARG A 281 9.76 -7.80 -10.27
N TRP A 282 10.65 -7.77 -9.29
CA TRP A 282 11.83 -6.92 -9.28
C TRP A 282 13.10 -7.74 -9.44
N ASP A 283 14.05 -7.22 -10.22
CA ASP A 283 15.48 -7.49 -10.03
C ASP A 283 16.02 -6.42 -9.08
N LEU A 284 16.27 -6.79 -7.83
CA LEU A 284 16.83 -5.95 -6.77
C LEU A 284 18.32 -6.25 -6.61
N GLY A 285 19.14 -5.64 -7.46
CA GLY A 285 20.60 -5.81 -7.41
C GLY A 285 21.08 -7.23 -7.70
N GLY A 286 20.40 -7.95 -8.60
CA GLY A 286 20.68 -9.33 -9.00
C GLY A 286 19.85 -10.38 -8.24
N VAL A 287 19.01 -9.96 -7.30
CA VAL A 287 18.15 -10.84 -6.50
C VAL A 287 16.70 -10.63 -6.92
N GLU A 288 15.97 -11.73 -7.16
CA GLU A 288 14.54 -11.64 -7.42
C GLU A 288 13.79 -11.17 -6.17
N ALA A 289 12.93 -10.17 -6.34
CA ALA A 289 12.08 -9.60 -5.31
C ALA A 289 10.66 -9.40 -5.83
N TRP A 290 9.71 -9.24 -4.90
CA TRP A 290 8.31 -9.00 -5.22
C TRP A 290 7.78 -7.82 -4.41
N GLY A 291 6.82 -7.11 -4.98
CA GLY A 291 6.16 -5.98 -4.34
C GLY A 291 5.23 -5.28 -5.31
N GLU A 292 5.00 -3.98 -5.10
CA GLU A 292 3.97 -3.27 -5.83
C GLU A 292 4.42 -1.91 -6.36
N ASP A 293 3.75 -1.47 -7.42
CA ASP A 293 3.75 -0.10 -7.91
C ASP A 293 2.31 0.43 -7.83
N GLN A 294 2.07 1.37 -6.93
CA GLN A 294 0.80 2.11 -6.83
C GLN A 294 0.97 3.41 -7.61
N ASP A 295 0.53 3.43 -8.88
CA ASP A 295 0.62 4.59 -9.75
C ASP A 295 -0.62 5.47 -9.57
N MET A 296 -0.49 6.51 -8.75
CA MET A 296 -1.61 7.32 -8.26
C MET A 296 -1.79 8.62 -9.06
N TRP A 297 -3.02 8.87 -9.49
CA TRP A 297 -3.38 10.00 -10.33
C TRP A 297 -4.59 10.76 -9.77
N PRO A 298 -4.56 12.11 -9.77
CA PRO A 298 -5.78 12.89 -9.77
C PRO A 298 -6.65 12.47 -10.97
N VAL A 299 -7.95 12.24 -10.75
CA VAL A 299 -8.86 11.77 -11.82
C VAL A 299 -8.80 12.65 -13.08
N HIS A 300 -8.71 13.97 -12.92
CA HIS A 300 -8.63 14.90 -14.05
C HIS A 300 -7.34 14.74 -14.87
N ALA A 301 -6.20 14.55 -14.22
CA ALA A 301 -4.90 14.35 -14.87
C ALA A 301 -4.86 12.99 -15.61
N PHE A 302 -5.39 11.94 -14.98
CA PHE A 302 -5.56 10.65 -15.64
C PHE A 302 -6.43 10.76 -16.89
N ALA A 303 -7.58 11.44 -16.78
CA ALA A 303 -8.49 11.64 -17.90
C ALA A 303 -7.86 12.44 -19.05
N GLU A 304 -7.09 13.48 -18.75
CA GLU A 304 -6.34 14.25 -19.74
C GLU A 304 -5.33 13.37 -20.49
N ARG A 305 -4.53 12.61 -19.75
CA ARG A 305 -3.58 11.65 -20.32
C ARG A 305 -4.27 10.64 -21.23
N GLN A 306 -5.37 10.01 -20.80
CA GLN A 306 -6.08 9.02 -21.60
C GLN A 306 -6.64 9.63 -22.89
N ARG A 307 -7.03 10.91 -22.88
CA ARG A 307 -7.47 11.62 -24.10
C ARG A 307 -6.31 11.91 -25.05
N LEU A 308 -5.10 12.11 -24.55
CA LEU A 308 -3.91 12.30 -25.38
C LEU A 308 -3.46 10.98 -26.03
N VAL A 309 -3.50 9.87 -25.30
CA VAL A 309 -3.12 8.54 -25.83
C VAL A 309 -4.10 8.05 -26.90
N ARG A 310 -5.38 8.40 -26.81
CA ARG A 310 -6.42 7.99 -27.78
C ARG A 310 -6.48 8.84 -29.06
N ARG A 311 -5.69 9.91 -29.16
CA ARG A 311 -5.61 10.76 -30.36
C ARG A 311 -4.55 10.25 -31.31
#